data_AF-A0AA41VF15-F1
#
_entry.id   AF-A0AA41VF15-F1
#
_cell.length_a   1.000
_cell.length_b   1.000
_cell.length_c   1.000
_cell.angle_alpha   90.00
_cell.angle_beta   90.00
_cell.angle_gamma   90.00
#
_symmetry.space_group_name_H-M   'P 1'
#
loop_
_entity.id
_entity.type
_entity.pdbx_description
1 polymer ?
#
loop_
_entity_poly.entity_id
_entity_poly.type
_entity_poly.pdbx_seq_one_letter_code
_entity_poly.pdbx_strand_id
1 'polypeptide(L)'
;MSICVQSMVWRLAESDESTEQRFIETSGVEGSPGFETSANWFKLEKDVDSEDYKLVFFPSVCKFCRFAHKEVGIYMGGDGVRRLALVDDGARPFTIMFKKAAA
;
A
#
# COMPACT_ATOMS: atom_id res chain seq x y z
N MET A 1 7.82 14.91 21.07
CA MET A 1 7.41 15.20 19.69
C MET A 1 8.61 14.96 18.79
N SER A 2 8.67 13.81 18.12
CA SER A 2 9.64 13.64 17.03
C SER A 2 8.96 14.13 15.76
N ILE A 3 9.44 15.23 15.19
CA ILE A 3 9.00 15.67 13.88
C ILE A 3 9.66 14.70 12.91
N CYS A 4 8.87 13.78 12.35
CA CYS A 4 9.38 12.86 11.35
C CYS A 4 9.65 13.66 10.07
N VAL A 5 10.90 14.06 9.84
CA VAL A 5 11.35 14.69 8.57
C VAL A 5 11.55 13.62 7.50
N GLN A 6 10.65 12.64 7.45
CA GLN A 6 10.66 11.60 6.43
C GLN A 6 9.63 11.96 5.37
N SER A 7 9.88 11.48 4.16
CA SER A 7 8.96 11.64 3.03
C SER A 7 7.57 11.08 3.36
N MET A 8 6.51 11.74 2.89
CA MET A 8 5.13 11.24 3.00
C MET A 8 4.76 10.25 1.88
N VAL A 9 5.70 9.95 0.98
CA VAL A 9 5.51 8.95 -0.08
C VAL A 9 5.32 7.58 0.55
N TRP A 10 4.32 6.85 0.06
CA TRP A 10 4.03 5.51 0.53
C TRP A 10 5.04 4.49 0.01
N ARG A 11 5.34 3.50 0.85
CA ARG A 11 6.10 2.32 0.49
C ARG A 11 5.59 1.11 1.24
N LEU A 12 5.81 -0.07 0.64
CA LEU A 12 5.57 -1.33 1.31
C LEU A 12 6.72 -1.62 2.27
N ALA A 13 6.40 -1.79 3.55
CA ALA A 13 7.37 -2.12 4.57
C ALA A 13 7.89 -3.57 4.42
N GLU A 14 8.98 -3.85 5.12
CA GLU A 14 9.39 -5.21 5.41
C GLU A 14 8.32 -5.91 6.27
N SER A 15 8.35 -7.24 6.28
CA SER A 15 7.39 -8.02 7.06
C SER A 15 7.61 -7.77 8.55
N ASP A 16 6.54 -7.43 9.27
CA ASP A 16 6.53 -7.34 10.71
C ASP A 16 6.31 -8.74 11.29
N GLU A 17 7.35 -9.29 11.92
CA GLU A 17 7.33 -10.63 12.51
C GLU A 17 6.32 -10.77 13.66
N SER A 18 5.98 -9.68 14.35
CA SER A 18 5.06 -9.73 15.49
C SER A 18 3.60 -9.88 15.08
N THR A 19 3.26 -9.37 13.90
CA THR A 19 1.90 -9.40 13.35
C THR A 19 1.77 -10.26 12.09
N GLU A 20 2.89 -10.82 11.61
CA GLU A 20 3.00 -11.53 10.32
C GLU A 20 2.47 -10.73 9.13
N GLN A 21 2.60 -9.41 9.20
CA GLN A 21 1.93 -8.48 8.30
C GLN A 21 2.92 -7.60 7.56
N ARG A 22 2.59 -7.25 6.32
CA ARG A 22 3.30 -6.22 5.55
C ARG A 22 2.47 -4.95 5.47
N PHE A 23 2.94 -3.90 6.11
CA PHE A 23 2.24 -2.61 6.21
C PHE A 23 2.61 -1.65 5.08
N ILE A 24 1.72 -0.70 4.79
CA ILE A 24 2.06 0.50 4.03
C ILE A 24 2.50 1.57 5.00
N GLU A 25 3.72 2.06 4.82
CA GLU A 25 4.30 3.13 5.62
C GLU A 25 4.65 4.34 4.76
N THR A 26 4.89 5.46 5.43
CA THR A 26 5.56 6.62 4.82
C THR A 26 7.08 6.43 4.91
N SER A 27 7.87 7.30 4.29
CA SER A 27 9.33 7.23 4.06
C SER A 27 9.78 6.69 2.69
N GLY A 28 8.85 6.51 1.75
CA GLY A 28 9.18 6.18 0.36
C GLY A 28 9.92 7.30 -0.38
N VAL A 29 10.43 6.98 -1.56
CA VAL A 29 11.07 7.92 -2.49
C VAL A 29 10.18 8.09 -3.71
N GLU A 30 9.87 9.34 -4.06
CA GLU A 30 9.09 9.67 -5.26
C GLU A 30 9.93 9.51 -6.54
N GLY A 31 9.34 8.94 -7.59
CA GLY A 31 9.98 8.84 -8.90
C GLY A 31 10.98 7.68 -9.03
N SER A 32 11.96 7.86 -9.93
CA SER A 32 13.00 6.86 -10.27
C SER A 32 12.49 5.43 -10.44
N PRO A 33 11.55 5.17 -11.37
CA PRO A 33 10.93 3.86 -11.53
C PRO A 33 11.98 2.79 -11.86
N GLY A 34 12.15 1.81 -10.98
CA GLY A 34 13.15 0.76 -11.14
C GLY A 34 13.13 -0.25 -10.01
N PHE A 35 14.17 -1.08 -9.95
CA PHE A 35 14.37 -2.07 -8.89
C PHE A 35 14.40 -1.41 -7.50
N GLU A 36 15.14 -0.32 -7.34
CA GLU A 36 15.35 0.32 -6.03
C GLU A 36 14.09 0.96 -5.45
N THR A 37 13.15 1.39 -6.31
CA THR A 37 11.92 2.06 -5.87
C THR A 37 10.68 1.18 -5.98
N SER A 38 10.81 -0.10 -6.37
CA SER A 38 9.64 -0.94 -6.68
C SER A 38 8.66 -1.08 -5.53
N ALA A 39 9.13 -1.02 -4.28
CA ALA A 39 8.29 -1.04 -3.08
C ALA A 39 7.41 0.21 -2.89
N ASN A 40 7.69 1.31 -3.61
CA ASN A 40 7.00 2.60 -3.48
C ASN A 40 5.82 2.73 -4.48
N TRP A 41 5.62 1.74 -5.35
CA TRP A 41 4.66 1.81 -6.43
C TRP A 41 3.42 0.95 -6.14
N PHE A 42 2.29 1.64 -6.08
CA PHE A 42 0.96 1.05 -5.91
C PHE A 42 0.10 1.39 -7.12
N LYS A 43 -0.92 0.57 -7.36
CA LYS A 43 -1.92 0.78 -8.41
C LYS A 43 -3.29 0.98 -7.79
N LEU A 44 -4.08 1.78 -8.47
CA LEU A 44 -5.51 1.87 -8.25
C LEU A 44 -6.18 1.03 -9.32
N GLU A 45 -6.88 -0.01 -8.88
CA GLU A 45 -7.65 -0.89 -9.77
C GLU A 45 -9.13 -0.68 -9.48
N LYS A 46 -9.97 -0.73 -10.52
CA LYS A 46 -11.42 -0.70 -10.31
C LYS A 46 -11.83 -1.99 -9.63
N ASP A 47 -12.68 -1.89 -8.62
CA ASP A 47 -13.28 -3.07 -8.01
C ASP A 47 -14.25 -3.73 -9.00
N VAL A 48 -14.33 -5.07 -8.98
CA VAL A 48 -15.15 -5.82 -9.95
C VAL A 48 -16.63 -5.76 -9.57
N ASP A 49 -16.92 -5.66 -8.27
CA ASP A 49 -18.28 -5.75 -7.72
C ASP A 49 -18.89 -4.35 -7.46
N SER A 50 -18.15 -3.27 -7.70
CA SER A 50 -18.58 -1.89 -7.42
C SER A 50 -17.98 -0.85 -8.37
N GLU A 51 -18.43 0.41 -8.25
CA GLU A 51 -17.81 1.55 -8.95
C GLU A 51 -16.60 2.12 -8.19
N ASP A 52 -16.21 1.51 -7.07
CA ASP A 52 -15.11 1.95 -6.23
C ASP A 52 -13.76 1.50 -6.80
N TYR A 53 -12.69 2.05 -6.22
CA TYR A 53 -11.32 1.63 -6.47
C TYR A 53 -10.78 0.81 -5.30
N LYS A 54 -9.81 -0.05 -5.57
CA LYS A 54 -8.98 -0.70 -4.56
C LYS A 54 -7.51 -0.37 -4.80
N LEU A 55 -6.74 -0.37 -3.73
CA LEU A 55 -5.29 -0.20 -3.79
C LEU A 55 -4.62 -1.57 -3.89
N VAL A 56 -3.67 -1.69 -4.81
CA VAL A 56 -2.97 -2.94 -5.11
C VAL A 56 -1.47 -2.70 -5.14
N PHE A 57 -0.72 -3.61 -4.52
CA PHE A 57 0.72 -3.74 -4.69
C PHE A 57 1.01 -4.72 -5.84
N PHE A 58 1.27 -4.18 -7.01
CA PHE A 58 1.71 -4.96 -8.18
C PHE A 58 2.57 -4.08 -9.11
N PRO A 59 3.78 -3.69 -8.66
CA PRO A 59 4.59 -2.71 -9.36
C PRO A 59 5.09 -3.27 -10.70
N SER A 60 5.03 -2.43 -11.74
CA SER A 60 5.49 -2.78 -13.11
C SER A 60 6.76 -2.02 -13.52
N VAL A 61 7.43 -1.39 -12.57
CA VAL A 61 8.61 -0.54 -12.79
C VAL A 61 9.92 -1.32 -12.87
N CYS A 62 9.94 -2.60 -12.51
CA CYS A 62 11.09 -3.50 -12.63
C CYS A 62 10.73 -4.71 -13.51
N LYS A 63 11.33 -4.79 -14.70
CA LYS A 63 10.97 -5.81 -15.71
C LYS A 63 11.38 -7.24 -15.35
N PHE A 64 12.43 -7.40 -14.54
CA PHE A 64 12.97 -8.71 -14.14
C PHE A 64 12.50 -9.15 -12.74
N CYS A 65 11.87 -8.25 -11.98
CA CYS A 65 11.32 -8.56 -10.68
C CYS A 65 10.02 -9.36 -10.81
N ARG A 66 9.78 -10.25 -9.85
CA ARG A 66 8.52 -10.99 -9.74
C ARG A 66 7.83 -10.60 -8.44
N PHE A 67 6.71 -9.91 -8.57
CA PHE A 67 5.86 -9.54 -7.45
C PHE A 67 4.58 -10.36 -7.50
N ALA A 68 4.09 -10.79 -6.34
CA ALA A 68 2.71 -11.26 -6.24
C ALA A 68 1.77 -10.07 -6.41
N HIS A 69 0.67 -10.26 -7.13
CA HIS A 69 -0.43 -9.29 -7.11
C HIS A 69 -1.10 -9.39 -5.75
N LYS A 70 -0.97 -8.34 -4.94
CA LYS A 70 -1.50 -8.30 -3.57
C LYS A 70 -2.38 -7.08 -3.39
N GLU A 71 -3.54 -7.30 -2.82
CA GLU A 71 -4.48 -6.24 -2.49
C GLU A 71 -4.15 -5.63 -1.14
N VAL A 72 -4.64 -4.40 -0.92
CA VAL A 72 -4.46 -3.68 0.34
C VAL A 72 -5.80 -3.60 1.07
N GLY A 73 -5.76 -3.93 2.36
CA GLY A 73 -6.89 -3.85 3.27
C GLY A 73 -6.55 -3.07 4.54
N ILE A 74 -7.44 -3.20 5.52
CA ILE A 74 -7.29 -2.61 6.84
C ILE A 74 -6.88 -3.68 7.84
N TYR A 75 -5.74 -3.46 8.47
CA TYR A 75 -5.34 -4.17 9.67
C TYR A 75 -5.80 -3.39 10.91
N MET A 76 -6.49 -4.08 11.83
CA MET A 76 -6.88 -3.54 13.13
C MET A 76 -5.81 -3.90 14.16
N GLY A 77 -5.01 -2.92 14.59
CA GLY A 77 -4.03 -3.15 15.66
C GLY A 77 -4.70 -3.37 17.02
N GLY A 78 -3.99 -4.03 17.94
CA GLY A 78 -4.44 -4.21 19.33
C GLY A 78 -4.63 -2.89 20.09
N ASP A 79 -4.06 -1.80 19.57
CA ASP A 79 -4.25 -0.43 20.02
C ASP A 79 -5.53 0.24 19.46
N GLY A 80 -6.32 -0.49 18.67
CA GLY A 80 -7.52 0.01 17.99
C GLY A 80 -7.23 0.87 16.76
N VAL A 81 -5.96 1.03 16.37
CA VAL A 81 -5.58 1.87 15.22
C VAL A 81 -5.67 1.06 13.94
N ARG A 82 -6.35 1.66 12.94
CA ARG A 82 -6.51 1.13 11.59
C ARG A 82 -5.27 1.44 10.76
N ARG A 83 -4.59 0.42 10.25
CA ARG A 83 -3.40 0.53 9.41
C ARG A 83 -3.66 -0.09 8.04
N LEU A 84 -3.05 0.47 6.99
CA LEU A 84 -3.07 -0.14 5.66
C LEU A 84 -2.05 -1.27 5.60
N ALA A 85 -2.47 -2.42 5.09
CA ALA A 85 -1.61 -3.59 5.00
C ALA A 85 -2.01 -4.48 3.83
N LEU A 86 -1.08 -5.31 3.34
CA LEU A 86 -1.44 -6.34 2.35
C LEU A 86 -2.42 -7.33 2.95
N VAL A 87 -3.39 -7.80 2.17
CA VAL A 87 -4.28 -8.87 2.62
C VAL A 87 -3.97 -10.17 1.89
N ASP A 88 -4.38 -11.28 2.50
CA ASP A 88 -4.30 -12.59 1.88
C ASP A 88 -5.20 -12.70 0.65
N ASP A 89 -4.85 -13.63 -0.24
CA ASP A 89 -5.60 -13.81 -1.48
C ASP A 89 -7.03 -14.28 -1.17
N GLY A 90 -8.02 -13.58 -1.73
CA GLY A 90 -9.44 -13.85 -1.48
C GLY A 90 -10.01 -13.15 -0.25
N ALA A 91 -9.19 -12.45 0.55
CA ALA A 91 -9.70 -11.51 1.53
C ALA A 91 -10.34 -10.30 0.84
N ARG A 92 -11.32 -9.68 1.48
CA ARG A 92 -11.97 -8.48 0.92
C ARG A 92 -11.02 -7.28 1.02
N PRO A 93 -10.69 -6.60 -0.10
CA PRO A 93 -9.86 -5.41 -0.07
C PRO A 93 -10.59 -4.23 0.56
N PHE A 94 -9.85 -3.20 0.94
CA PHE A 94 -10.44 -1.93 1.33
C PHE A 94 -10.75 -1.09 0.08
N THR A 95 -12.04 -0.86 -0.18
CA THR A 95 -12.47 -0.02 -1.31
C THR A 95 -12.46 1.46 -0.93
N ILE A 96 -12.13 2.30 -1.91
CA ILE A 96 -11.98 3.75 -1.76
C ILE A 96 -12.63 4.48 -2.93
N MET A 97 -13.15 5.67 -2.61
CA MET A 97 -13.62 6.65 -3.59
C MET A 97 -12.80 7.92 -3.47
N PHE A 98 -12.49 8.54 -4.60
CA PHE A 98 -11.79 9.82 -4.62
C PHE A 98 -12.78 10.97 -4.53
N LYS A 99 -12.65 11.76 -3.47
CA LYS A 99 -13.33 13.05 -3.35
C LYS A 99 -12.34 14.16 -3.64
N LYS A 100 -12.72 15.10 -4.49
CA LYS A 100 -11.93 16.31 -4.76
C LYS A 100 -11.69 17.06 -3.44
N ALA A 101 -10.43 17.32 -3.11
CA ALA A 101 -10.05 18.14 -1.97
C ALA A 101 -10.46 19.61 -2.21
N ALA A 102 -10.76 20.33 -1.13
CA ALA A 102 -10.93 21.78 -1.21
C ALA A 102 -9.60 22.42 -1.64
N ALA A 103 -9.67 23.40 -2.53
CA ALA A 103 -8.52 24.17 -3.00
C ALA A 103 -8.03 25.13 -1.91
#